data_AF-A0AA42QIZ9-F1
#
_entry.id   AF-A0AA42QIZ9-F1
#
_cell.length_a   1.000
_cell.length_b   1.000
_cell.length_c   1.000
_cell.angle_alpha   90.00
_cell.angle_beta   90.00
_cell.angle_gamma   90.00
#
_symmetry.space_group_name_H-M   'P 1'
#
loop_
_entity.id
_entity.type
_entity.pdbx_description
1 polymer ?
#
loop_
_entity_poly.entity_id
_entity_poly.type
_entity_poly.pdbx_seq_one_letter_code
_entity_poly.pdbx_strand_id
1 'polypeptide(L)'
;MADFLNLAATGQGAKPVLPAEVLPIKPAPAAAHFDRVGWLEGRKHALDIVRDGRLLLELQGGRSQLADRLRQCMQSKPASFAKGVESIIALVQEVAQ
;
A
#
# COMPACT_ATOMS: atom_id res chain seq x y z
N MET A 1 -54.44 -39.61 55.16
CA MET A 1 -52.99 -39.39 55.09
C MET A 1 -52.56 -39.71 53.68
N ALA A 2 -52.36 -38.67 52.86
CA ALA A 2 -51.98 -38.81 51.47
C ALA A 2 -50.55 -38.30 51.34
N ASP A 3 -49.64 -39.20 50.97
CA ASP A 3 -48.25 -38.92 50.70
C ASP A 3 -47.93 -39.19 49.22
N PHE A 4 -46.90 -38.46 48.78
CA PHE A 4 -46.14 -38.58 47.54
C PHE A 4 -46.67 -37.85 46.30
N LEU A 5 -46.23 -36.59 46.25
CA LEU A 5 -45.75 -35.87 45.06
C LEU A 5 -45.13 -36.81 44.02
N ASN A 6 -45.57 -36.71 42.77
CA ASN A 6 -44.76 -37.14 41.64
C ASN A 6 -44.66 -36.01 40.60
N LEU A 7 -43.45 -35.46 40.54
CA LEU A 7 -43.01 -34.31 39.78
C LEU A 7 -42.64 -34.76 38.36
N ALA A 8 -43.21 -34.11 37.34
CA ALA A 8 -42.88 -34.35 35.95
C ALA A 8 -41.43 -33.95 35.65
N ALA A 9 -40.67 -34.87 35.04
CA ALA A 9 -39.34 -34.60 34.49
C ALA A 9 -39.27 -35.11 33.04
N THR A 10 -39.56 -34.23 32.08
CA THR A 10 -39.26 -34.46 30.67
C THR A 10 -37.85 -33.94 30.40
N GLY A 11 -36.85 -34.82 30.44
CA GLY A 11 -35.49 -34.49 30.04
C GLY A 11 -35.41 -34.26 28.53
N GLN A 12 -35.12 -33.03 28.12
CA GLN A 12 -34.76 -32.71 26.73
C GLN A 12 -33.34 -33.22 26.48
N GLY A 13 -33.22 -34.24 25.61
CA GLY A 13 -31.93 -34.74 25.14
C GLY A 13 -31.22 -33.70 24.28
N ALA A 14 -30.12 -33.15 24.79
CA ALA A 14 -29.20 -32.31 24.03
C ALA A 14 -28.46 -33.17 22.99
N LYS A 15 -28.59 -32.83 21.71
CA LYS A 15 -27.76 -33.45 20.65
C LYS A 15 -26.33 -32.89 20.73
N PRO A 16 -25.28 -33.72 20.56
CA PRO A 16 -23.90 -33.23 20.56
C PRO A 16 -23.63 -32.38 19.31
N VAL A 17 -23.04 -31.20 19.50
CA VAL A 17 -22.50 -30.38 18.40
C VAL A 17 -21.10 -30.90 18.07
N LEU A 18 -20.89 -31.36 16.83
CA LEU A 18 -19.58 -31.80 16.36
C LEU A 18 -18.61 -30.60 16.32
N PRO A 19 -17.34 -30.76 16.74
CA PRO A 19 -16.37 -29.68 16.70
C PRO A 19 -16.11 -29.28 15.25
N ALA A 20 -16.30 -27.99 14.95
CA ALA A 20 -15.98 -27.43 13.65
C ALA A 20 -14.48 -27.59 13.38
N GLU A 21 -14.15 -28.17 12.24
CA GLU A 21 -12.79 -28.32 11.73
C GLU A 21 -12.19 -26.91 11.51
N VAL A 22 -11.23 -26.53 12.35
CA VAL A 22 -10.52 -25.25 12.22
C VAL A 22 -9.55 -25.39 11.05
N LEU A 23 -9.98 -24.94 9.88
CA LEU A 23 -9.11 -24.86 8.71
C LEU A 23 -7.89 -23.97 9.04
N PRO A 24 -6.66 -24.37 8.65
CA PRO A 24 -5.50 -23.53 8.82
C PRO A 24 -5.66 -22.26 7.98
N ILE A 25 -5.90 -21.14 8.65
CA ILE A 25 -5.97 -19.82 8.01
C ILE A 25 -4.55 -19.50 7.54
N LYS A 26 -4.26 -19.74 6.26
CA LYS A 26 -3.05 -19.21 5.62
C LYS A 26 -3.09 -17.69 5.82
N PRO A 27 -2.09 -17.07 6.47
CA PRO A 27 -2.10 -15.61 6.61
C PRO A 27 -2.19 -15.01 5.22
N ALA A 28 -3.23 -14.20 4.98
CA ALA A 28 -3.27 -13.37 3.79
C ALA A 28 -1.95 -12.58 3.76
N PRO A 29 -1.24 -12.50 2.61
CA PRO A 29 -0.04 -11.69 2.54
C PRO A 29 -0.44 -10.29 2.99
N ALA A 30 0.16 -9.83 4.09
CA ALA A 30 -0.10 -8.50 4.61
C ALA A 30 0.14 -7.53 3.46
N ALA A 31 -0.93 -6.89 2.96
CA ALA A 31 -0.82 -5.90 1.91
C ALA A 31 0.19 -4.86 2.40
N ALA A 32 1.37 -4.83 1.77
CA ALA A 32 2.42 -3.90 2.17
C ALA A 32 1.81 -2.49 2.15
N HIS A 33 1.73 -1.87 3.32
CA HIS A 33 1.09 -0.57 3.45
C HIS A 33 1.83 0.43 2.57
N PHE A 34 1.15 0.96 1.56
CA PHE A 34 1.74 1.94 0.65
C PHE A 34 1.97 3.25 1.40
N ASP A 35 3.23 3.64 1.58
CA ASP A 35 3.61 4.94 2.13
C ASP A 35 3.29 6.05 1.10
N ARG A 36 2.09 6.59 1.24
CA ARG A 36 1.60 7.68 0.40
C ARG A 36 2.30 9.00 0.68
N VAL A 37 2.74 9.23 1.91
CA VAL A 37 3.38 10.51 2.29
C VAL A 37 4.74 10.60 1.62
N GLY A 38 5.59 9.58 1.76
CA GLY A 38 6.90 9.55 1.10
C GLY A 38 6.78 9.66 -0.42
N TRP A 39 5.76 9.03 -1.02
CA TRP A 39 5.49 9.17 -2.45
C TRP A 39 5.15 10.61 -2.87
N LEU A 40 4.29 11.30 -2.12
CA LEU A 40 3.95 12.69 -2.39
C LEU A 40 5.14 13.63 -2.20
N GLU A 41 5.97 13.39 -1.19
CA GLU A 41 7.21 14.15 -0.96
C GLU A 41 8.18 14.01 -2.14
N GLY A 42 8.36 12.79 -2.65
CA GLY A 42 9.15 12.51 -3.85
C GLY A 42 8.66 13.30 -5.06
N ARG A 43 7.34 13.29 -5.29
CA ARG A 43 6.72 14.07 -6.38
C ARG A 43 6.93 15.56 -6.23
N LYS A 44 6.69 16.10 -5.03
CA LYS A 44 6.87 17.53 -4.75
C LYS A 44 8.31 17.95 -5.05
N HIS A 45 9.28 17.22 -4.51
CA HIS A 45 10.69 17.55 -4.69
C HIS A 45 11.13 17.47 -6.14
N ALA A 46 10.68 16.44 -6.87
CA ALA A 46 10.92 16.33 -8.31
C ALA A 46 10.32 17.51 -9.09
N LEU A 47 9.11 17.98 -8.74
CA LEU A 47 8.50 19.14 -9.36
C LEU A 47 9.28 20.44 -9.08
N ASP A 48 9.83 20.60 -7.87
CA ASP A 48 10.68 21.75 -7.55
C ASP A 48 11.95 21.75 -8.43
N ILE A 49 12.60 20.60 -8.61
CA ILE A 49 13.74 20.45 -9.54
C ILE A 49 13.35 20.77 -10.99
N VAL A 50 12.19 20.32 -11.45
CA VAL A 50 11.70 20.61 -12.81
C VAL A 50 11.43 22.10 -12.98
N ARG A 51 10.88 22.78 -11.97
CA ARG A 51 10.64 24.23 -11.99
C ARG A 51 11.95 25.01 -12.07
N ASP A 52 12.92 24.66 -11.24
CA ASP A 52 14.24 25.30 -11.24
C ASP A 52 15.02 25.01 -12.53
N GLY A 53 14.85 23.79 -13.05
CA GLY A 53 15.45 23.33 -14.30
C GLY A 53 14.67 23.70 -15.56
N ARG A 54 13.65 24.58 -15.49
CA ARG A 54 12.76 24.88 -16.63
C ARG A 54 13.54 25.26 -17.89
N LEU A 55 14.61 26.03 -17.77
CA LEU A 55 15.47 26.43 -18.90
C LEU A 55 16.10 25.23 -19.61
N LEU A 56 16.41 24.15 -18.89
CA LEU A 56 16.96 22.93 -19.50
C LEU A 56 15.97 22.28 -20.48
N LEU A 57 14.66 22.46 -20.29
CA LEU A 57 13.67 21.90 -21.20
C LEU A 57 13.69 22.57 -22.59
N GLU A 58 14.26 23.77 -22.69
CA GLU A 58 14.39 24.53 -23.94
C GLU A 58 15.68 24.16 -24.71
N LEU A 59 16.64 23.51 -24.04
CA LEU A 59 17.93 23.12 -24.62
C LEU A 59 17.87 21.74 -25.28
N GLN A 60 18.58 21.57 -26.39
CA GLN A 60 18.77 20.24 -27.00
C GLN A 60 19.47 19.30 -25.99
N GLY A 61 18.83 18.17 -25.68
CA GLY A 61 19.34 17.21 -24.70
C GLY A 61 19.13 17.59 -23.23
N GLY A 62 18.57 18.77 -22.93
CA GLY A 62 18.37 19.19 -21.54
C GLY A 62 17.29 18.40 -20.79
N ARG A 63 16.35 17.75 -21.51
CA ARG A 63 15.45 16.73 -20.92
C ARG A 63 16.21 15.55 -20.32
N SER A 64 17.24 15.06 -21.01
CA SER A 64 18.08 13.96 -20.50
C SER A 64 18.85 14.40 -19.26
N GLN A 65 19.42 15.61 -19.29
CA GLN A 65 20.09 16.19 -18.12
C GLN A 65 19.14 16.37 -16.93
N LEU A 66 17.90 16.78 -17.17
CA LEU A 66 16.89 16.91 -16.13
C LEU A 66 16.51 15.55 -15.54
N ALA A 67 16.34 14.52 -16.39
CA ALA A 67 16.09 13.15 -15.93
C ALA A 67 17.26 12.62 -15.09
N ASP A 68 18.51 12.92 -15.44
CA ASP A 68 19.68 12.51 -14.67
C ASP A 68 19.74 13.19 -13.29
N ARG A 69 19.43 14.50 -13.22
CA ARG A 69 19.30 15.22 -11.94
C ARG A 69 18.20 14.61 -11.06
N LEU A 70 17.06 14.27 -11.65
CA LEU A 70 15.98 13.59 -10.93
C LEU A 70 16.42 12.21 -10.44
N ARG A 71 17.20 11.44 -11.22
CA ARG A 71 17.75 10.16 -10.74
C ARG A 71 18.72 10.32 -9.59
N GLN A 72 19.57 11.34 -9.64
CA GLN A 72 20.51 11.64 -8.56
C GLN A 72 19.79 11.95 -7.24
N CYS A 73 18.64 12.63 -7.28
CA CYS A 73 17.90 12.96 -6.05
C CYS A 73 17.33 11.74 -5.31
N MET A 74 17.27 10.57 -5.95
CA MET A 74 16.73 9.34 -5.36
C MET A 74 17.77 8.49 -4.62
N GLN A 75 19.08 8.70 -4.87
CA GLN A 75 20.14 7.74 -4.49
C GLN A 75 20.26 7.46 -2.98
N SER A 76 19.67 8.30 -2.12
CA SER A 76 19.68 8.17 -0.66
C SER A 76 18.29 8.28 -0.02
N LYS A 77 17.23 8.03 -0.79
CA LYS A 77 15.85 8.24 -0.38
C LYS A 77 15.07 6.93 -0.22
N PRO A 78 14.01 6.91 0.62
CA PRO A 78 13.13 5.76 0.73
C PRO A 78 12.50 5.37 -0.62
N ALA A 79 12.15 4.08 -0.77
CA ALA A 79 11.58 3.56 -2.01
C ALA A 79 10.25 4.25 -2.40
N SER A 80 9.43 4.64 -1.43
CA SER A 80 8.19 5.41 -1.66
C SER A 80 8.47 6.76 -2.32
N PHE A 81 9.49 7.47 -1.82
CA PHE A 81 9.98 8.72 -2.38
C PHE A 81 10.51 8.53 -3.81
N ALA A 82 11.36 7.52 -4.03
CA ALA A 82 11.90 7.21 -5.35
C ALA A 82 10.76 6.97 -6.37
N LYS A 83 9.74 6.19 -6.02
CA LYS A 83 8.55 6.01 -6.86
C LYS A 83 7.80 7.30 -7.17
N GLY A 84 7.81 8.25 -6.23
CA GLY A 84 7.28 9.59 -6.45
C GLY A 84 8.06 10.33 -7.53
N VAL A 85 9.39 10.34 -7.44
CA VAL A 85 10.28 10.96 -8.42
C VAL A 85 10.18 10.29 -9.79
N GLU A 86 10.18 8.95 -9.83
CA GLU A 86 10.02 8.16 -11.07
C GLU A 86 8.75 8.53 -11.83
N SER A 87 7.64 8.78 -11.13
CA SER A 87 6.40 9.23 -11.77
C SER A 87 6.53 10.56 -12.50
N ILE A 88 7.43 11.44 -12.04
CA ILE A 88 7.73 12.72 -12.71
C ILE A 88 8.72 12.52 -13.85
N ILE A 89 9.72 11.64 -13.70
CA ILE A 89 10.65 11.28 -14.78
C ILE A 89 9.88 10.77 -16.00
N ALA A 90 8.89 9.89 -15.77
CA ALA A 90 8.04 9.37 -16.84
C ALA A 90 7.35 10.51 -17.62
N LEU A 91 6.77 11.48 -16.93
CA LEU A 91 6.11 12.64 -17.56
C LEU A 91 7.10 13.52 -18.36
N VAL A 92 8.31 13.72 -17.84
CA VAL A 92 9.35 14.50 -18.53
C VAL A 92 9.81 13.82 -19.83
N GLN A 93 9.81 12.48 -19.86
CA GLN A 93 10.27 11.69 -20.99
C GLN A 93 9.14 11.38 -22.00
N GLU A 94 7.89 11.26 -21.57
CA GLU A 94 6.74 10.97 -22.43
C GLU A 94 6.49 12.07 -23.48
N VAL A 95 6.75 13.34 -23.12
CA VAL A 95 6.63 14.49 -24.06
C VAL A 95 7.72 14.51 -25.14
N ALA A 96 8.73 13.64 -25.07
CA ALA A 96 9.82 13.58 -26.04
C ALA A 96 9.59 12.56 -27.18
N GLN A 97 8.49 11.81 -27.15
CA GLN A 97 8.01 10.96 -28.25
C GLN A 97 7.04 11.70 -29.15
#